data_AF-A0A939XLR6-F1
#
_entry.id   AF-A0A939XLR6-F1
#
_cell.length_a   1.000
_cell.length_b   1.000
_cell.length_c   1.000
_cell.angle_alpha   90.00
_cell.angle_beta   90.00
_cell.angle_gamma   90.00
#
_symmetry.space_group_name_H-M   'P 1'
#
loop_
_entity.id
_entity.type
_entity.pdbx_description
1 polymer ?
#
loop_
_entity_poly.entity_id
_entity_poly.type
_entity_poly.pdbx_seq_one_letter_code
_entity_poly.pdbx_strand_id
1 'polypeptide(L)'
;KGGEMDINDVMAYLPVGGAVLGALALVLVFAVMGKCSGLARQLEALKRQLSTCGVSRAEEQEMLRLEAFESRLDKLETAARSLPSAPEDRSGTAVSGMDTNGQLSTQCPSCGSKLVYVREMSGRRAKCPACRTVVELN
;
A
#
# COMPACT_ATOMS: atom_id res chain seq x y z
N LYS A 1 -37.14 40.32 37.69
CA LYS A 1 -36.41 40.57 38.96
C LYS A 1 -35.27 39.58 39.02
N GLY A 2 -34.14 39.89 38.37
CA GLY A 2 -32.91 39.11 38.45
C GLY A 2 -32.05 39.72 39.55
N GLY A 3 -31.67 38.92 40.54
CA GLY A 3 -30.73 39.33 41.58
C GLY A 3 -29.32 39.25 41.02
N GLU A 4 -28.68 40.40 40.90
CA GLU A 4 -27.24 40.52 40.68
C GLU A 4 -26.56 40.03 41.96
N MET A 5 -25.91 38.86 41.91
CA MET A 5 -25.09 38.37 43.02
C MET A 5 -23.69 38.96 42.89
N ASP A 6 -23.35 39.80 43.87
CA ASP A 6 -22.05 40.43 44.02
C ASP A 6 -20.93 39.39 44.13
N ILE A 7 -19.87 39.56 43.32
CA ILE A 7 -18.69 38.69 43.25
C ILE A 7 -17.96 38.58 44.59
N ASN A 8 -18.15 39.55 45.49
CA ASN A 8 -17.52 39.57 46.81
C ASN A 8 -18.08 38.52 47.80
N ASP A 9 -19.25 37.94 47.54
CA ASP A 9 -19.83 36.88 48.40
C ASP A 9 -19.22 35.49 48.09
N VAL A 10 -18.68 35.30 46.89
CA VAL A 10 -18.08 34.02 46.46
C VAL A 10 -16.72 33.77 47.11
N MET A 11 -15.98 34.82 47.49
CA MET A 11 -14.64 34.71 48.09
C MET A 11 -14.65 34.31 49.58
N ALA A 12 -15.80 34.37 50.27
CA ALA A 12 -15.89 34.01 51.69
C ALA A 12 -15.92 32.49 51.95
N TYR A 13 -16.16 31.65 50.93
CA TYR A 13 -16.23 30.19 51.07
C TYR A 13 -14.88 29.45 50.85
N LEU A 14 -13.79 30.18 50.59
CA LEU A 14 -12.54 29.57 50.13
C LEU A 14 -11.46 29.15 51.16
N PRO A 15 -11.49 29.45 52.48
CA PRO A 15 -10.32 29.12 53.30
C PRO A 15 -10.25 27.64 53.71
N VAL A 16 -11.34 26.87 53.60
CA VAL A 16 -11.36 25.45 54.04
C VAL A 16 -11.30 24.47 52.86
N GLY A 17 -11.78 24.86 51.67
CA GLY A 17 -11.75 24.01 50.47
C GLY A 17 -10.37 23.91 49.81
N GLY A 18 -9.53 24.94 49.93
CA GLY A 18 -8.21 24.99 49.29
C GLY A 18 -7.22 23.94 49.82
N ALA A 19 -7.24 23.65 51.12
CA ALA A 19 -6.36 22.66 51.73
C ALA A 19 -6.69 21.23 51.28
N VAL A 20 -7.99 20.91 51.16
CA VAL A 20 -8.45 19.59 50.71
C VAL A 20 -8.16 19.37 49.23
N LEU A 21 -8.40 20.39 48.39
CA LEU A 21 -8.05 20.37 46.97
C LEU A 21 -6.54 20.29 46.75
N GLY A 22 -5.74 21.03 47.53
CA GLY A 22 -4.29 20.97 47.48
C GLY A 22 -3.73 19.60 47.88
N ALA A 23 -4.27 18.99 48.93
CA ALA A 23 -3.89 17.64 49.37
C ALA A 23 -4.27 16.58 48.32
N LEU A 24 -5.47 16.67 47.73
CA LEU A 24 -5.89 15.78 46.64
C LEU A 24 -4.99 15.92 45.40
N ALA A 25 -4.63 17.15 45.02
CA ALA A 25 -3.71 17.40 43.92
C ALA A 25 -2.33 16.80 44.18
N LEU A 26 -1.79 16.95 45.41
CA LEU A 26 -0.53 16.32 45.80
C LEU A 26 -0.59 14.79 45.75
N VAL A 27 -1.66 14.18 46.30
CA VAL A 27 -1.83 12.71 46.25
C VAL A 27 -1.91 12.21 44.81
N LEU A 28 -2.60 12.92 43.91
CA LEU A 28 -2.63 12.58 42.49
C LEU A 28 -1.26 12.71 41.83
N VAL A 29 -0.50 13.76 42.12
CA VAL A 29 0.87 13.93 41.61
C VAL A 29 1.78 12.80 42.09
N PHE A 30 1.73 12.44 43.39
CA PHE A 30 2.52 11.32 43.91
C PHE A 30 2.10 9.97 43.33
N ALA A 31 0.80 9.74 43.12
CA ALA A 31 0.29 8.52 42.50
C ALA A 31 0.69 8.39 41.01
N VAL A 32 0.69 9.51 40.28
CA VAL A 32 1.15 9.57 38.88
C VAL A 32 2.66 9.40 38.81
N MET A 33 3.43 10.11 39.64
CA MET A 33 4.90 10.01 39.69
C MET A 33 5.36 8.60 40.08
N GLY A 34 4.67 7.95 41.03
CA GLY A 34 4.93 6.57 41.42
C GLY A 34 4.76 5.58 40.25
N LYS A 35 3.70 5.73 39.45
CA LYS A 35 3.46 4.90 38.25
C LYS A 35 4.43 5.21 37.10
N CYS A 36 4.84 6.47 36.94
CA CYS A 36 5.82 6.87 35.93
C CYS A 36 7.20 6.25 36.16
N SER A 37 7.61 6.05 37.43
CA SER A 37 8.89 5.41 37.73
C SER A 37 8.95 3.94 37.27
N GLY A 38 7.82 3.23 37.29
CA GLY A 38 7.71 1.86 36.78
C GLY A 38 7.75 1.80 35.24
N LEU A 39 7.07 2.75 34.58
CA LEU A 39 7.05 2.86 33.12
C LEU A 39 8.42 3.19 32.53
N ALA A 40 9.20 4.07 33.19
CA ALA A 40 10.57 4.36 32.76
C ALA A 40 11.46 3.11 32.76
N ARG A 41 11.37 2.28 33.81
CA ARG A 41 12.10 1.01 33.89
C ARG A 41 11.64 -0.01 32.85
N GLN A 42 10.33 -0.06 32.56
CA GLN A 42 9.80 -0.92 31.50
C GLN A 42 10.24 -0.48 30.11
N LEU A 43 10.25 0.82 29.83
CA LEU A 43 10.72 1.38 28.57
C LEU A 43 12.21 1.07 28.33
N GLU A 44 13.03 1.16 29.38
CA GLU A 44 14.46 0.88 29.29
C GLU A 44 14.75 -0.62 29.15
N ALA A 45 13.94 -1.49 29.76
CA ALA A 45 13.99 -2.93 29.53
C ALA A 45 13.59 -3.29 28.09
N LEU A 46 12.52 -2.70 27.55
CA LEU A 46 12.10 -2.84 26.15
C LEU A 46 13.17 -2.34 25.18
N LYS A 47 13.82 -1.20 25.48
CA LYS A 47 14.92 -0.67 24.67
C LYS A 47 16.11 -1.61 24.62
N ARG A 48 16.45 -2.27 25.74
CA ARG A 48 17.49 -3.32 25.77
C ARG A 48 17.08 -4.56 24.98
N GLN A 49 15.80 -4.94 25.01
CA GLN A 49 15.30 -6.05 24.20
C GLN A 49 15.33 -5.72 22.71
N LEU A 50 14.89 -4.53 22.29
CA LEU A 50 14.99 -4.06 20.91
C LEU A 50 16.46 -3.91 20.44
N SER A 51 17.36 -3.50 21.34
CA SER A 51 18.79 -3.43 21.05
C SER A 51 19.46 -4.80 20.93
N THR A 52 18.89 -5.86 21.50
CA THR A 52 19.40 -7.24 21.43
C THR A 52 18.71 -8.06 20.36
N CYS A 53 17.46 -7.72 20.02
CA CYS A 53 16.82 -8.01 18.74
C CYS A 53 17.35 -7.08 17.64
N GLY A 54 18.66 -6.81 17.65
CA GLY A 54 19.32 -6.09 16.57
C GLY A 54 18.86 -6.72 15.27
N VAL A 55 18.15 -5.92 14.46
CA VAL A 55 17.91 -6.16 13.05
C VAL A 55 19.20 -6.74 12.53
N SER A 56 19.17 -8.03 12.22
CA SER A 56 20.41 -8.75 12.01
C SER A 56 21.13 -8.02 10.87
N ARG A 57 22.46 -7.88 10.90
CA ARG A 57 23.20 -7.25 9.78
C ARG A 57 22.77 -7.76 8.39
N ALA A 58 22.21 -8.97 8.34
CA ALA A 58 21.52 -9.55 7.20
C ALA A 58 20.31 -8.73 6.69
N GLU A 59 19.41 -8.28 7.57
CA GLU A 59 18.21 -7.50 7.21
C GLU A 59 18.58 -6.07 6.76
N GLU A 60 19.58 -5.44 7.40
CA GLU A 60 20.09 -4.13 6.95
C GLU A 60 20.72 -4.23 5.55
N GLN A 61 21.40 -5.35 5.27
CA GLN A 61 21.98 -5.64 3.95
C GLN A 61 20.90 -5.97 2.90
N GLU A 62 19.74 -6.50 3.32
CA GLU A 62 18.62 -6.78 2.44
C GLU A 62 17.86 -5.50 2.07
N MET A 63 17.68 -4.58 3.02
CA MET A 63 17.10 -3.25 2.77
C MET A 63 17.93 -2.44 1.76
N LEU A 64 19.25 -2.40 1.94
CA LEU A 64 20.17 -1.75 0.99
C LEU A 64 20.13 -2.39 -0.41
N ARG A 65 19.89 -3.70 -0.50
CA ARG A 65 19.71 -4.39 -1.79
C ARG A 65 18.42 -4.01 -2.49
N LEU A 66 17.34 -3.83 -1.72
CA LEU A 66 16.03 -3.41 -2.26
C LEU A 66 16.10 -1.97 -2.77
N GLU A 67 16.70 -1.04 -2.04
CA GLU A 67 16.90 0.35 -2.51
C GLU A 67 17.74 0.40 -3.81
N ALA A 68 18.80 -0.42 -3.88
CA ALA A 68 19.60 -0.53 -5.10
C ALA A 68 18.81 -1.10 -6.29
N PHE A 69 17.81 -1.94 -6.03
CA PHE A 69 16.93 -2.49 -7.06
C PHE A 69 15.91 -1.45 -7.54
N GLU A 70 15.30 -0.68 -6.63
CA GLU A 70 14.37 0.39 -6.98
C GLU A 70 15.06 1.47 -7.83
N SER A 71 16.28 1.89 -7.47
CA SER A 71 17.05 2.83 -8.30
C SER A 71 17.33 2.31 -9.71
N ARG A 72 17.39 0.99 -9.91
CA ARG A 72 17.54 0.39 -11.25
C ARG A 72 16.21 0.38 -12.02
N LEU A 73 15.08 0.22 -11.33
CA LEU A 73 13.76 0.31 -11.96
C LEU A 73 13.48 1.74 -12.46
N ASP A 74 13.81 2.77 -11.69
CA ASP A 74 13.67 4.17 -12.14
C ASP A 74 14.49 4.47 -13.39
N LYS A 75 15.71 3.91 -13.48
CA LYS A 75 16.56 4.04 -14.67
C LYS A 75 15.96 3.33 -15.88
N LEU A 76 15.34 2.17 -15.68
CA LEU A 76 14.65 1.44 -16.74
C LEU A 76 13.37 2.14 -17.19
N GLU A 77 12.60 2.71 -16.26
CA GLU A 77 11.41 3.49 -16.59
C GLU A 77 11.76 4.76 -17.36
N THR A 78 12.83 5.45 -16.94
CA THR A 78 13.36 6.62 -17.66
C THR A 78 13.84 6.24 -19.06
N ALA A 79 14.53 5.10 -19.19
CA ALA A 79 14.96 4.58 -20.48
C ALA A 79 13.76 4.23 -21.38
N ALA A 80 12.72 3.60 -20.83
CA ALA A 80 11.47 3.27 -21.53
C ALA A 80 10.74 4.51 -22.05
N ARG A 81 10.73 5.61 -21.29
CA ARG A 81 10.15 6.89 -21.76
C ARG A 81 10.99 7.57 -22.84
N SER A 82 12.30 7.32 -22.88
CA SER A 82 13.20 7.86 -23.91
C SER A 82 13.23 7.04 -25.20
N LEU A 83 12.64 5.83 -25.21
CA LEU A 83 12.48 5.08 -26.44
C LEU A 83 11.48 5.82 -27.34
N PRO A 84 11.87 6.12 -28.60
CA PRO A 84 10.93 6.69 -29.54
C PRO A 84 9.78 5.70 -29.69
N SER A 85 8.55 6.18 -29.41
CA SER A 85 7.32 5.45 -29.67
C SER A 85 7.41 4.85 -31.08
N ALA A 86 7.34 3.52 -31.16
CA ALA A 86 7.47 2.77 -32.39
C ALA A 86 6.61 3.43 -33.48
N PRO A 87 7.11 3.56 -34.72
CA PRO A 87 6.35 4.16 -35.80
C PRO A 87 5.05 3.37 -36.00
N GLU A 88 3.93 3.98 -35.63
CA GLU A 88 2.59 3.50 -35.97
C GLU A 88 2.33 3.81 -37.45
N ASP A 89 2.98 3.06 -38.34
CA ASP A 89 2.69 3.13 -39.77
C ASP A 89 2.17 1.79 -40.29
N ARG A 90 0.85 1.81 -40.53
CA ARG A 90 0.15 1.30 -41.72
C ARG A 90 0.18 -0.20 -42.06
N SER A 91 -1.05 -0.70 -42.17
CA SER A 91 -1.55 -1.58 -43.24
C SER A 91 -0.72 -2.81 -43.63
N GLY A 92 -1.17 -3.96 -43.13
CA GLY A 92 -1.63 -5.04 -44.01
C GLY A 92 -0.59 -5.79 -44.81
N THR A 93 0.04 -6.79 -44.17
CA THR A 93 0.26 -8.08 -44.83
C THR A 93 0.17 -9.17 -43.77
N ALA A 94 -0.75 -10.11 -43.97
CA ALA A 94 -0.91 -11.29 -43.13
C ALA A 94 0.33 -12.18 -43.24
N VAL A 95 1.29 -11.97 -42.35
CA VAL A 95 2.26 -13.01 -42.00
C VAL A 95 1.71 -13.70 -40.75
N SER A 96 1.44 -15.00 -40.88
CA SER A 96 1.24 -15.93 -39.77
C SER A 96 2.49 -15.94 -38.88
N GLY A 97 2.64 -14.90 -38.07
CA GLY A 97 3.65 -14.77 -37.05
C GLY A 97 3.14 -15.50 -35.81
N MET A 98 3.73 -16.66 -35.55
CA MET A 98 3.60 -17.38 -34.30
C MET A 98 4.11 -16.45 -33.19
N ASP A 99 3.23 -16.04 -32.27
CA ASP A 99 3.68 -15.30 -31.10
C ASP A 99 4.48 -16.24 -30.18
N THR A 100 5.42 -15.70 -29.43
CA THR A 100 6.32 -16.47 -28.55
C THR A 100 5.61 -17.24 -27.43
N ASN A 101 4.28 -17.11 -27.34
CA ASN A 101 3.40 -17.81 -26.42
C ASN A 101 2.68 -19.03 -27.03
N GLY A 102 2.94 -19.38 -28.29
CA GLY A 102 2.34 -20.56 -28.94
C GLY A 102 0.84 -20.39 -29.24
N GLN A 103 0.38 -19.15 -29.39
CA GLN A 103 -0.97 -18.84 -29.85
C GLN A 103 -0.96 -18.70 -31.37
N LEU A 104 -1.99 -19.25 -31.99
CA LEU A 104 -2.28 -19.11 -33.40
C LEU A 104 -3.40 -18.10 -33.57
N SER A 105 -3.45 -17.44 -34.72
CA SER A 105 -4.55 -16.53 -35.02
C SER A 105 -5.11 -16.78 -36.41
N THR A 106 -6.43 -16.80 -36.51
CA THR A 106 -7.18 -16.96 -37.76
C THR A 106 -8.29 -15.92 -37.86
N GLN A 107 -8.78 -15.63 -39.06
CA GLN A 107 -9.87 -14.66 -39.25
C GLN A 107 -11.20 -15.40 -39.45
N CYS A 108 -12.26 -14.93 -38.80
CA CYS A 108 -13.59 -15.49 -39.00
C CYS A 108 -14.11 -15.17 -40.42
N PRO A 109 -14.47 -16.16 -41.25
CA PRO A 109 -14.92 -15.91 -42.62
C PRO A 109 -16.30 -15.22 -42.71
N SER A 110 -17.09 -15.23 -41.64
CA SER A 110 -18.41 -14.58 -41.62
C SER A 110 -18.37 -13.11 -41.24
N CYS A 111 -17.49 -12.71 -40.32
CA CYS A 111 -17.47 -11.34 -39.77
C CYS A 111 -16.12 -10.65 -39.83
N GLY A 112 -15.06 -11.34 -40.27
CA GLY A 112 -13.70 -10.79 -40.36
C GLY A 112 -12.98 -10.62 -39.02
N SER A 113 -13.59 -11.00 -37.89
CA SER A 113 -12.96 -10.85 -36.58
C SER A 113 -11.75 -11.78 -36.41
N LYS A 114 -10.65 -11.27 -35.88
CA LYS A 114 -9.44 -12.05 -35.53
C LYS A 114 -9.73 -12.93 -34.31
N LEU A 115 -9.56 -14.23 -34.48
CA LEU A 115 -9.66 -15.25 -33.44
C LEU A 115 -8.25 -15.65 -33.04
N VAL A 116 -7.93 -15.55 -31.75
CA VAL A 116 -6.67 -16.02 -31.19
C VAL A 116 -6.96 -17.27 -30.37
N TYR A 117 -6.19 -18.33 -30.60
CA TYR A 117 -6.42 -19.63 -29.99
C TYR A 117 -5.10 -20.36 -29.76
N VAL A 118 -5.07 -21.25 -28.77
CA VAL A 118 -3.87 -22.04 -28.46
C VAL A 118 -3.65 -23.15 -29.48
N ARG A 119 -2.40 -23.54 -29.73
CA ARG A 119 -2.05 -24.59 -30.71
C ARG A 119 -2.83 -25.90 -30.54
N GLU A 120 -3.19 -26.28 -29.32
CA GLU A 120 -3.97 -27.50 -29.01
C GLU A 120 -5.40 -27.47 -29.57
N MET A 121 -5.90 -26.29 -29.91
CA MET A 121 -7.23 -26.07 -30.49
C MET A 121 -7.20 -26.07 -32.01
N SER A 122 -6.04 -26.22 -32.66
CA SER A 122 -5.97 -26.38 -34.11
C SER A 122 -6.70 -27.66 -34.56
N GLY A 123 -7.32 -27.60 -35.73
CA GLY A 123 -8.22 -28.63 -36.28
C GLY A 123 -9.58 -28.74 -35.58
N ARG A 124 -9.87 -27.94 -34.54
CA ARG A 124 -11.18 -27.96 -33.85
C ARG A 124 -12.12 -26.90 -34.40
N ARG A 125 -13.42 -27.17 -34.28
CA ARG A 125 -14.49 -26.22 -34.59
C ARG A 125 -14.86 -25.42 -33.33
N ALA A 126 -14.79 -24.10 -33.43
CA ALA A 126 -15.15 -23.18 -32.36
C ALA A 126 -16.21 -22.17 -32.83
N LYS A 127 -17.01 -21.64 -31.90
CA LYS A 127 -17.94 -20.55 -32.21
C LYS A 127 -17.20 -19.22 -32.16
N CYS A 128 -17.37 -18.39 -33.19
CA CYS A 128 -16.88 -17.03 -33.18
C CYS A 128 -17.55 -16.24 -32.04
N PRO A 129 -16.81 -15.57 -31.15
CA PRO A 129 -17.40 -14.76 -30.08
C PRO A 129 -18.16 -13.54 -30.61
N ALA A 130 -17.83 -13.06 -31.82
CA ALA A 130 -18.47 -11.90 -32.43
C ALA A 130 -19.80 -12.25 -33.13
N CYS A 131 -19.79 -13.22 -34.05
CA CYS A 131 -20.97 -13.54 -34.88
C CYS A 131 -21.62 -14.88 -34.54
N ARG A 132 -21.04 -15.67 -33.62
CA ARG A 132 -21.49 -17.01 -33.22
C ARG A 132 -21.46 -18.08 -34.32
N THR A 133 -20.97 -17.77 -35.52
CA THR A 133 -20.74 -18.76 -36.58
C THR A 133 -19.68 -19.77 -36.15
N VAL A 134 -19.86 -21.03 -36.54
CA VAL A 134 -18.89 -22.11 -36.31
C VAL A 134 -17.76 -21.98 -37.33
N VAL A 135 -16.52 -21.84 -36.85
CA VAL A 135 -15.30 -21.69 -37.65
C VAL A 135 -14.33 -22.81 -37.30
N GLU A 136 -13.60 -23.31 -38.29
CA GLU A 136 -12.52 -24.29 -38.10
C GLU A 136 -11.21 -23.55 -37.84
N LEU A 137 -10.52 -23.91 -36.75
CA LEU A 137 -9.27 -23.29 -36.33
C LEU A 137 -8.09 -23.99 -37.01
N ASN A 138 -7.46 -23.37 -38.00
CA ASN A 138 -6.29 -23.90 -38.73
C ASN A 138 -5.06 -23.03 -38.56
#